data_AF-A0A183L634-F1
#
_entry.id   AF-A0A183L634-F1
#
_cell.length_a   1.000
_cell.length_b   1.000
_cell.length_c   1.000
_cell.angle_alpha   90.00
_cell.angle_beta   90.00
_cell.angle_gamma   90.00
#
_symmetry.space_group_name_H-M   'P 1'
#
loop_
_entity.id
_entity.type
_entity.pdbx_description
1 polymer ?
#
loop_
_entity_poly.entity_id
_entity_poly.type
_entity_poly.pdbx_seq_one_letter_code
_entity_poly.pdbx_strand_id
1 'polypeptide(L)'
;HVYILIFFYNFFSLDNEQRLFYFQVKFYPPEPSLLQEELTRYQLTLQIRQDIYTGKLPCSWVTQALLGSFMVQAELGDFDPDKHIGLDYLNEFEFVPSPTPQLLKKIVELHKTHT
;
A
#
# COMPACT_ATOMS: atom_id res chain seq x y z
N HIS A 1 -22.79 2.29 11.50
CA HIS A 1 -22.57 1.47 10.30
C HIS A 1 -21.97 2.33 9.20
N VAL A 2 -20.64 2.44 9.13
CA VAL A 2 -19.97 3.12 8.02
C VAL A 2 -19.74 2.08 6.94
N TYR A 3 -20.61 2.07 5.93
CA TYR A 3 -20.40 1.25 4.75
C TYR A 3 -19.17 1.80 4.02
N ILE A 4 -18.09 1.02 3.95
CA ILE A 4 -17.11 1.21 2.89
C ILE A 4 -17.86 0.89 1.60
N LEU A 5 -18.33 1.93 0.95
CA LEU A 5 -18.92 1.83 -0.37
C LEU A 5 -17.77 1.63 -1.36
N ILE A 6 -17.57 0.37 -1.70
CA ILE A 6 -16.91 -0.05 -2.92
C ILE A 6 -17.78 0.45 -4.07
N PHE A 7 -17.27 1.37 -4.88
CA PHE A 7 -17.94 1.79 -6.11
C PHE A 7 -17.14 1.31 -7.32
N PHE A 8 -17.86 0.89 -8.35
CA PHE A 8 -17.32 0.69 -9.69
C PHE A 8 -17.47 2.01 -10.46
N TYR A 9 -16.36 2.62 -10.87
CA TYR A 9 -16.39 3.73 -11.82
C TYR A 9 -16.23 3.20 -13.25
N ASN A 10 -17.03 3.72 -14.17
CA ASN A 10 -16.99 3.39 -15.59
C ASN A 10 -15.98 4.33 -16.29
N PHE A 11 -14.94 3.78 -16.90
CA PHE A 11 -14.08 4.53 -17.80
C PHE A 11 -14.36 4.06 -19.24
N PHE A 12 -14.85 4.97 -20.08
CA PHE A 12 -14.97 4.72 -21.51
C PHE A 12 -13.61 4.95 -22.15
N SER A 13 -12.95 3.88 -22.61
CA SER A 13 -11.84 4.02 -23.54
C SER A 13 -12.41 4.46 -24.89
N LEU A 14 -11.84 5.52 -25.49
CA LEU A 14 -12.33 6.08 -26.75
C LEU A 14 -12.15 5.14 -27.96
N ASP A 15 -11.43 4.03 -27.80
CA ASP A 15 -11.01 3.17 -28.92
C ASP A 15 -11.55 1.73 -28.94
N ASN A 16 -12.48 1.33 -28.08
CA ASN A 16 -13.22 0.07 -28.26
C ASN A 16 -14.40 -0.02 -27.27
N GLU A 17 -15.49 -0.66 -27.66
CA GLU A 17 -16.73 -0.87 -26.89
C GLU A 17 -16.59 -1.67 -25.57
N GLN A 18 -15.41 -1.73 -24.96
CA GLN A 18 -15.18 -2.39 -23.68
C GLN A 18 -15.34 -1.39 -22.53
N ARG A 19 -16.42 -1.56 -21.75
CA ARG A 19 -16.60 -0.86 -20.48
C ARG A 19 -15.64 -1.43 -19.44
N LEU A 20 -14.65 -0.63 -19.04
CA LEU A 20 -13.75 -0.96 -17.94
C LEU A 20 -14.31 -0.42 -16.63
N PHE A 21 -14.36 -1.29 -15.62
CA PHE A 21 -14.76 -0.94 -14.27
C PHE A 21 -13.60 -1.14 -13.31
N TYR A 22 -13.31 -0.13 -12.51
CA TYR A 22 -12.30 -0.21 -11.46
C TYR A 22 -12.99 -0.30 -10.10
N PHE A 23 -12.53 -1.24 -9.28
CA PHE A 23 -12.90 -1.34 -7.88
C PHE A 23 -12.08 -0.32 -7.09
N GLN A 24 -12.75 0.65 -6.46
CA GLN A 24 -12.06 1.65 -5.64
C GLN A 24 -12.81 2.02 -4.35
N VAL A 25 -12.04 2.44 -3.33
CA VAL A 25 -12.60 3.08 -2.13
C VAL A 25 -12.80 4.57 -2.39
N LYS A 26 -14.02 5.06 -2.12
CA LYS A 26 -14.39 6.47 -2.28
C LYS A 26 -14.38 7.26 -0.96
N PHE A 27 -14.58 6.58 0.16
CA PHE A 27 -14.59 7.17 1.50
C PHE A 27 -13.71 6.35 2.43
N TYR A 28 -12.66 6.99 2.95
CA TYR A 28 -11.80 6.40 3.96
C TYR A 28 -12.50 6.54 5.32
N PRO A 29 -12.66 5.46 6.10
CA PRO A 29 -13.16 5.59 7.45
C PRO A 29 -12.17 6.43 8.28
N PRO A 30 -12.65 7.26 9.22
CA PRO A 30 -11.76 8.04 10.08
C PRO A 30 -10.86 7.14 10.93
N GLU A 31 -11.27 5.89 11.17
CA GLU A 31 -10.50 4.92 11.94
C GLU A 31 -10.66 3.50 11.33
N PRO A 32 -9.57 2.78 11.01
CA PRO A 32 -9.64 1.45 10.41
C PRO A 32 -10.32 0.39 11.28
N SER A 33 -10.27 0.56 12.61
CA SER A 33 -10.88 -0.33 13.62
C SER A 33 -12.42 -0.34 13.54
N LEU A 34 -13.03 0.65 12.89
CA LEU A 34 -14.48 0.73 12.68
C LEU A 34 -15.00 -0.29 11.66
N LEU A 35 -14.10 -0.92 10.90
CA LEU A 35 -14.45 -1.98 9.96
C LEU A 35 -14.50 -3.31 10.70
N GLN A 36 -15.66 -3.96 10.68
CA GLN A 36 -15.88 -5.23 11.35
C GLN A 36 -15.30 -6.40 10.55
N GLU A 37 -15.46 -6.38 9.23
CA GLU A 37 -15.04 -7.45 8.34
C GLU A 37 -13.56 -7.34 7.95
N GLU A 38 -12.85 -8.46 8.09
CA GLU A 38 -11.43 -8.57 7.74
C GLU A 38 -11.16 -8.35 6.25
N LEU A 39 -12.05 -8.87 5.39
CA LEU A 39 -11.97 -8.68 3.95
C LEU A 39 -12.05 -7.18 3.58
N THR A 40 -12.93 -6.41 4.23
CA THR A 40 -13.04 -4.97 3.97
C THR A 40 -11.80 -4.22 4.44
N ARG A 41 -11.21 -4.60 5.58
CA ARG A 41 -9.94 -4.03 6.06
C ARG A 41 -8.80 -4.30 5.07
N TYR A 42 -8.75 -5.51 4.54
CA TYR A 42 -7.76 -5.89 3.53
C TYR A 42 -7.92 -5.06 2.24
N GLN A 43 -9.14 -4.97 1.70
CA GLN A 43 -9.42 -4.18 0.50
C GLN A 43 -9.12 -2.68 0.70
N LEU A 44 -9.43 -2.14 1.88
CA LEU A 44 -9.07 -0.77 2.22
C LEU A 44 -7.55 -0.56 2.23
N THR A 45 -6.81 -1.51 2.81
CA THR A 45 -5.33 -1.46 2.86
C THR A 45 -4.74 -1.43 1.46
N LEU A 46 -5.26 -2.27 0.55
CA LEU A 46 -4.85 -2.26 -0.86
C LEU A 46 -5.13 -0.92 -1.53
N GLN A 47 -6.31 -0.33 -1.31
CA GLN A 47 -6.62 0.98 -1.90
C GLN A 47 -5.72 2.09 -1.35
N ILE A 48 -5.49 2.14 -0.03
CA ILE A 48 -4.61 3.15 0.59
C ILE A 48 -3.22 3.04 -0.02
N ARG A 49 -2.68 1.82 -0.19
CA ARG A 49 -1.39 1.60 -0.83
C ARG A 49 -1.37 2.14 -2.26
N GLN A 50 -2.40 1.84 -3.06
CA GLN A 50 -2.51 2.35 -4.43
C GLN A 50 -2.63 3.88 -4.48
N ASP A 51 -3.43 4.49 -3.60
CA ASP A 51 -3.64 5.93 -3.57
C ASP A 51 -2.38 6.67 -3.11
N ILE A 52 -1.58 6.09 -2.21
CA ILE A 52 -0.26 6.60 -1.83
C ILE A 52 0.72 6.51 -3.00
N TYR A 53 0.78 5.34 -3.66
CA TYR A 53 1.68 5.12 -4.79
C TYR A 53 1.39 6.07 -5.96
N THR A 54 0.11 6.29 -6.27
CA THR A 54 -0.33 7.19 -7.35
C THR A 54 -0.34 8.66 -6.96
N GLY A 55 -0.02 9.01 -5.70
CA GLY A 55 -0.01 10.38 -5.19
C GLY A 55 -1.41 10.98 -4.94
N LYS A 56 -2.47 10.18 -5.07
CA LYS A 56 -3.86 10.60 -4.77
C LYS A 56 -4.09 10.84 -3.27
N LEU A 57 -3.40 10.09 -2.42
CA LEU A 57 -3.37 10.32 -0.98
C LEU A 57 -1.98 10.82 -0.56
N PRO A 58 -1.82 12.11 -0.24
CA PRO A 58 -0.55 12.62 0.26
C PRO A 58 -0.24 12.02 1.62
N CYS A 59 0.98 11.57 1.83
CA CYS A 59 1.45 11.03 3.10
C CYS A 59 2.84 11.54 3.43
N SER A 60 3.17 11.58 4.72
CA SER A 60 4.49 12.01 5.16
C SER A 60 5.54 10.97 4.75
N TRP A 61 6.80 11.40 4.61
CA TRP A 61 7.92 10.49 4.35
C TRP A 61 8.04 9.39 5.41
N VAL A 62 7.77 9.72 6.68
CA VAL A 62 7.76 8.74 7.79
C VAL A 62 6.67 7.69 7.58
N THR A 63 5.47 8.12 7.17
CA THR A 63 4.36 7.22 6.85
C THR A 63 4.69 6.31 5.67
N GLN A 64 5.34 6.83 4.63
CA GLN A 64 5.80 6.02 3.49
C GLN A 64 6.78 4.92 3.93
N ALA A 65 7.76 5.28 4.75
CA ALA A 65 8.74 4.31 5.26
C ALA A 65 8.08 3.25 6.14
N LEU A 66 7.16 3.65 7.02
CA LEU A 66 6.44 2.73 7.89
C LEU A 66 5.57 1.75 7.08
N LEU A 67 4.78 2.24 6.13
CA LEU A 67 3.96 1.37 5.28
C LEU A 67 4.81 0.45 4.41
N GLY A 68 5.93 0.96 3.87
CA GLY A 68 6.89 0.14 3.14
C GLY A 68 7.43 -0.99 4.00
N SER A 69 7.79 -0.72 5.26
CA SER A 69 8.28 -1.76 6.17
C SER A 69 7.24 -2.83 6.51
N PHE A 70 5.96 -2.47 6.63
CA PHE A 70 4.88 -3.45 6.81
C PHE A 70 4.62 -4.27 5.56
N MET A 71 4.75 -3.67 4.36
CA MET A 71 4.63 -4.41 3.11
C MET A 71 5.74 -5.46 2.98
N VAL A 72 6.99 -5.09 3.30
CA VAL A 72 8.12 -6.02 3.31
C VAL A 72 7.90 -7.14 4.35
N GLN A 73 7.46 -6.79 5.56
CA GLN A 73 7.14 -7.77 6.61
C GLN A 73 6.05 -8.76 6.17
N ALA A 74 5.03 -8.29 5.45
CA ALA A 74 3.93 -9.15 5.00
C ALA A 74 4.38 -10.15 3.92
N GLU A 75 5.29 -9.75 3.02
CA GLU A 75 5.75 -10.60 1.90
C GLU A 75 6.93 -11.50 2.29
N LEU A 76 7.89 -10.98 3.07
CA LEU A 76 9.13 -11.69 3.39
C LEU A 76 9.13 -12.30 4.81
N GLY A 77 8.18 -11.90 5.66
CA GLY A 77 8.20 -12.23 7.08
C GLY A 77 9.28 -11.45 7.84
N ASP A 78 9.72 -12.03 8.95
CA ASP A 78 10.68 -11.42 9.86
C ASP A 78 12.03 -11.14 9.19
N PHE A 79 12.72 -10.11 9.66
CA PHE A 79 14.03 -9.77 9.14
C PHE A 79 15.07 -10.88 9.41
N ASP A 80 15.65 -11.44 8.35
CA ASP A 80 16.77 -12.39 8.39
C ASP A 80 18.07 -11.72 7.89
N PRO A 81 19.11 -11.55 8.73
CA PRO A 81 20.36 -10.89 8.34
C PRO A 81 21.14 -11.63 7.25
N ASP A 82 20.94 -12.93 7.09
CA ASP A 82 21.64 -13.73 6.08
C ASP A 82 20.96 -13.62 4.69
N LYS A 83 19.67 -13.29 4.66
CA LYS A 83 18.88 -13.13 3.43
C LYS A 83 18.67 -11.66 3.03
N HIS A 84 18.49 -10.78 3.99
CA HIS A 84 18.12 -9.37 3.78
C HIS A 84 19.35 -8.47 3.83
N ILE A 85 20.24 -8.65 2.87
CA ILE A 85 21.51 -7.93 2.78
C ILE A 85 21.32 -6.63 1.97
N GLY A 86 21.76 -5.51 2.54
CA GLY A 86 21.76 -4.22 1.86
C GLY A 86 20.34 -3.71 1.55
N LEU A 87 20.17 -3.11 0.36
CA LEU A 87 18.88 -2.63 -0.13
C LEU A 87 18.32 -3.52 -1.25
N ASP A 88 19.09 -4.50 -1.72
CA ASP A 88 18.77 -5.22 -2.96
C ASP A 88 17.53 -6.10 -2.81
N TYR A 89 17.27 -6.60 -1.61
CA TYR A 89 16.07 -7.37 -1.29
C TYR A 89 14.78 -6.53 -1.34
N LEU A 90 14.88 -5.21 -1.45
CA LEU A 90 13.76 -4.30 -1.62
C LEU A 90 13.46 -3.97 -3.08
N ASN A 91 14.28 -4.40 -4.04
CA ASN A 91 14.15 -3.99 -5.45
C ASN A 91 12.87 -4.53 -6.12
N GLU A 92 12.28 -5.61 -5.60
CA GLU A 92 11.04 -6.19 -6.11
C GLU A 92 9.77 -5.44 -5.63
N PHE A 93 9.94 -4.44 -4.76
CA PHE A 93 8.84 -3.76 -4.10
C PHE A 93 8.60 -2.36 -4.68
N GLU A 94 7.38 -2.14 -5.18
CA GLU A 94 6.93 -0.83 -5.65
C GLU A 94 6.27 -0.02 -4.51
N PHE A 95 7.10 0.62 -3.66
CA PHE A 95 6.60 1.43 -2.53
C PHE A 95 6.05 2.79 -2.98
N VAL A 96 6.80 3.46 -3.86
CA VAL A 96 6.51 4.75 -4.46
C VAL A 96 7.11 4.75 -5.88
N PRO A 97 6.65 5.60 -6.82
CA PRO A 97 7.10 5.55 -8.21
C PRO A 97 8.61 5.76 -8.42
N SER A 98 9.31 6.36 -7.46
CA SER A 98 10.76 6.58 -7.51
C SER A 98 11.33 6.65 -6.09
N PRO A 99 11.60 5.49 -5.45
CA PRO A 99 12.05 5.47 -4.06
C PRO A 99 13.47 6.02 -3.93
N THR A 100 13.68 6.91 -2.97
CA THR A 100 15.03 7.43 -2.69
C THR A 100 15.83 6.43 -1.85
N PRO A 101 17.17 6.40 -1.93
CA PRO A 101 17.99 5.54 -1.09
C PRO A 101 17.77 5.77 0.41
N GLN A 102 17.43 7.00 0.81
CA GLN A 102 17.10 7.34 2.19
C GLN A 102 15.81 6.66 2.64
N LEU A 103 14.80 6.63 1.78
CA LEU A 103 13.53 5.95 2.06
C LEU A 103 13.77 4.44 2.23
N LEU A 104 14.49 3.81 1.30
CA LEU A 104 14.80 2.39 1.36
C LEU A 104 15.57 2.02 2.64
N LYS A 105 16.58 2.82 3.02
CA LYS A 105 17.30 2.62 4.28
C LYS A 105 16.38 2.68 5.50
N LYS A 106 15.42 3.61 5.50
CA LYS A 106 14.46 3.73 6.60
C LYS A 106 13.51 2.54 6.65
N ILE A 107 13.09 2.03 5.50
CA ILE A 107 12.29 0.81 5.40
C ILE A 107 13.04 -0.38 6.00
N VAL A 108 14.32 -0.58 5.66
CA VAL A 108 15.16 -1.63 6.25
C VAL A 108 15.30 -1.47 7.77
N GLU A 109 15.53 -0.24 8.25
CA GLU A 109 15.62 0.05 9.69
C GLU A 109 14.34 -0.36 10.42
N LEU A 110 13.18 -0.03 9.86
CA LEU A 110 11.89 -0.36 10.44
C LEU A 110 11.54 -1.85 10.31
N HIS A 111 11.86 -2.50 9.19
CA HIS A 111 11.64 -3.94 8.99
C HIS A 111 12.33 -4.77 10.09
N LYS A 112 13.53 -4.37 10.52
CA LYS A 112 14.25 -4.99 11.65
C LYS A 112 13.56 -4.87 13.01
N THR A 113 12.59 -3.96 13.15
CA THR A 113 11.87 -3.72 14.42
C THR A 113 10.53 -4.44 14.51
N HIS A 114 10.04 -4.98 13.39
CA HIS A 114 8.81 -5.76 13.36
C HIS A 114 9.17 -7.21 13.67
N THR A 115 8.71 -7.69 14.83
CA THR A 115 8.87 -9.07 15.33
C THR A 115 7.51 -9.66 15.67
#